data_AF-A0A7J6JI28-F1
#
_entry.id   AF-A0A7J6JI28-F1
#
_cell.length_a   1.000
_cell.length_b   1.000
_cell.length_c   1.000
_cell.angle_alpha   90.00
_cell.angle_beta   90.00
_cell.angle_gamma   90.00
#
_symmetry.space_group_name_H-M   'P 1'
#
loop_
_entity.id
_entity.type
_entity.pdbx_description
1 polymer ?
#
loop_
_entity_poly.entity_id
_entity_poly.type
_entity_poly.pdbx_seq_one_letter_code
_entity_poly.pdbx_strand_id
1 'polypeptide(L)'
;MASAPEAPTAAVPVEAVEPAAASTGGQKVDPWNVSGEVGEDGKVKAIDYKKIVDEFGTKLIDDALLERFERVTGHKPHHFLRRQIVFSHRDLDLILDRYEKKEPFFIYTGRGPSSDSMHIGHVIPFQLTKWLSDVLDAPLVIMMTDDEKFLFSEKRTVEEVMHYTRENAKDIIAIGFNPERTFIFSDYDYMGGAFYKNITRVAKRITVNTAKAVFGFDDSSNIGKVHFASIQASSSFANSFPHIFGDDEARTTQIPCLIPCAIDQDPYFRVTRDCAAGLRYAKPSLVHSRFLDALQGPGSKMSASIESSAIFMKDTPKQIQNKMNKYAFSGGKVTAEEQRAEGADPDVDVSYQYLRFFLEDDAELAQIREDYRTGKMLTGEIKKRCAEELAKYCTAFQERRAKVNEDTVDLFMARRPLVWAGAESLKSLPVRPAEGSGAPAEGGDGKMTKNQLKKLEKQKKIEEKKAKKAQEKEAAKATAEGA
;
A
#
# COMPACT_ATOMS: atom_id res chain seq x y z
N MET A 1 41.75 -26.04 -25.57
CA MET A 1 42.07 -24.84 -26.37
C MET A 1 41.69 -23.63 -25.54
N ALA A 2 42.65 -22.75 -25.29
CA ALA A 2 42.47 -21.56 -24.47
C ALA A 2 41.57 -20.55 -25.19
N SER A 3 40.50 -20.10 -24.53
CA SER A 3 39.74 -18.91 -24.95
C SER A 3 40.33 -17.69 -24.25
N ALA A 4 40.65 -16.67 -25.05
CA ALA A 4 41.31 -15.44 -24.69
C ALA A 4 40.57 -14.61 -23.61
N PRO A 5 41.29 -13.76 -22.85
CA PRO A 5 40.69 -12.87 -21.85
C PRO A 5 39.88 -11.75 -22.51
N GLU A 6 38.67 -11.52 -22.00
CA GLU A 6 37.82 -10.38 -22.37
C GLU A 6 38.50 -9.04 -22.03
N ALA A 7 38.35 -8.10 -22.97
CA ALA A 7 38.89 -6.74 -22.91
C ALA A 7 38.28 -5.92 -21.75
N PRO A 8 39.01 -4.92 -21.22
CA PRO A 8 38.54 -4.13 -20.09
C PRO A 8 37.29 -3.33 -20.46
N THR A 9 36.22 -3.52 -19.69
CA THR A 9 34.97 -2.79 -19.81
C THR A 9 35.24 -1.30 -19.62
N ALA A 10 34.95 -0.49 -20.64
CA ALA A 10 35.03 0.96 -20.56
C ALA A 10 34.12 1.48 -19.43
N ALA A 11 34.65 2.36 -18.60
CA ALA A 11 33.90 3.02 -17.54
C ALA A 11 32.71 3.80 -18.14
N VAL A 12 31.50 3.43 -17.76
CA VAL A 12 30.28 4.18 -18.08
C VAL A 12 30.32 5.49 -17.29
N PRO A 13 30.07 6.66 -17.91
CA PRO A 13 30.08 7.93 -17.19
C PRO A 13 28.98 7.93 -16.12
N VAL A 14 29.32 8.44 -14.95
CA VAL A 14 28.36 8.73 -13.88
C VAL A 14 27.49 9.90 -14.37
N GLU A 15 26.38 9.59 -15.04
CA GLU A 15 25.34 10.61 -15.26
C GLU A 15 24.80 11.04 -13.90
N ALA A 16 25.04 12.31 -13.60
CA ALA A 16 24.51 12.97 -12.42
C ALA A 16 22.98 12.93 -12.49
N VAL A 17 22.36 12.15 -11.59
CA VAL A 17 20.97 12.34 -11.22
C VAL A 17 20.90 13.76 -10.65
N GLU A 18 20.32 14.69 -11.40
CA GLU A 18 20.03 16.02 -10.89
C GLU A 18 19.23 15.88 -9.58
N PRO A 19 19.63 16.57 -8.49
CA PRO A 19 18.82 16.58 -7.28
C PRO A 19 17.48 17.20 -7.64
N ALA A 20 16.39 16.48 -7.33
CA ALA A 20 15.04 17.00 -7.48
C ALA A 20 14.97 18.41 -6.90
N ALA A 21 14.58 19.38 -7.72
CA ALA A 21 14.45 20.77 -7.31
C ALA A 21 13.60 20.84 -6.04
N ALA A 22 14.20 21.33 -4.96
CA ALA A 22 13.54 21.51 -3.67
C ALA A 22 12.44 22.56 -3.80
N SER A 23 11.22 22.14 -4.14
CA SER A 23 10.04 22.96 -3.95
C SER A 23 9.71 22.96 -2.46
N THR A 24 9.67 24.13 -1.82
CA THR A 24 9.07 24.31 -0.50
C THR A 24 7.60 23.92 -0.58
N GLY A 25 7.25 22.74 -0.09
CA GLY A 25 5.92 22.14 -0.23
C GLY A 25 5.70 21.04 0.81
N GLY A 26 4.43 20.84 1.20
CA GLY A 26 4.03 19.80 2.16
C GLY A 26 4.37 18.38 1.68
N GLN A 27 4.27 17.41 2.58
CA GLN A 27 4.50 15.99 2.26
C GLN A 27 3.68 15.51 1.05
N LYS A 28 4.27 14.66 0.21
CA LYS A 28 3.63 14.07 -0.97
C LYS A 28 3.51 12.57 -0.76
N VAL A 29 2.27 12.07 -0.72
CA VAL A 29 1.96 10.65 -0.57
C VAL A 29 0.92 10.27 -1.61
N ASP A 30 1.37 9.57 -2.64
CA ASP A 30 0.56 9.00 -3.72
C ASP A 30 1.10 7.61 -4.11
N PRO A 31 0.39 6.80 -4.93
CA PRO A 31 0.80 5.44 -5.27
C PRO A 31 2.21 5.31 -5.88
N TRP A 32 2.76 6.39 -6.44
CA TRP A 32 4.06 6.43 -7.12
C TRP A 32 5.13 7.16 -6.32
N ASN A 33 4.76 8.19 -5.55
CA ASN A 33 5.67 9.08 -4.84
C ASN A 33 5.34 9.16 -3.36
N VAL A 34 6.35 8.91 -2.55
CA VAL A 34 6.31 9.14 -1.10
C VAL A 34 7.53 9.96 -0.74
N SER A 35 7.30 11.21 -0.30
CA SER A 35 8.35 12.09 0.18
C SER A 35 7.82 12.95 1.33
N GLY A 36 8.62 13.05 2.39
CA GLY A 36 8.36 13.96 3.49
C GLY A 36 8.44 15.44 3.08
N GLU A 37 7.98 16.32 3.97
CA GLU A 37 8.12 17.77 3.78
C GLU A 37 9.60 18.16 3.77
N VAL A 38 10.00 19.00 2.83
CA VAL A 38 11.36 19.58 2.80
C VAL A 38 11.37 20.80 3.71
N GLY A 39 12.17 20.74 4.79
CA GLY A 39 12.36 21.85 5.71
C GLY A 39 13.09 23.04 5.07
N GLU A 40 13.06 24.19 5.74
CA GLU A 40 13.81 25.39 5.32
C GLU A 40 15.33 25.15 5.26
N ASP A 41 15.82 24.12 5.94
CA ASP A 41 17.20 23.64 5.94
C ASP A 41 17.52 22.68 4.78
N GLY A 42 16.56 22.44 3.88
CA GLY A 42 16.70 21.53 2.74
C GLY A 42 16.64 20.04 3.11
N LYS A 43 16.38 19.68 4.38
CA LYS A 43 16.28 18.28 4.81
C LYS A 43 14.85 17.76 4.69
N VAL A 44 14.71 16.52 4.23
CA VAL A 44 13.42 15.82 4.19
C VAL A 44 13.06 15.39 5.61
N LYS A 45 11.90 15.84 6.10
CA LYS A 45 11.35 15.45 7.40
C LYS A 45 10.68 14.07 7.31
N ALA A 46 10.54 13.40 8.45
CA ALA A 46 9.71 12.20 8.53
C ALA A 46 8.25 12.51 8.15
N ILE A 47 7.55 11.50 7.64
CA ILE A 47 6.14 11.62 7.22
C ILE A 47 5.25 11.85 8.45
N ASP A 48 4.42 12.88 8.40
CA ASP A 48 3.41 13.15 9.41
C ASP A 48 2.13 12.35 9.09
N TYR A 49 2.08 11.14 9.64
CA TYR A 49 0.97 10.23 9.46
C TYR A 49 -0.34 10.74 10.10
N LYS A 50 -0.31 11.59 11.13
CA LYS A 50 -1.55 12.16 11.71
C LYS A 50 -2.18 13.14 10.73
N LYS A 51 -1.37 14.01 10.13
CA LYS A 51 -1.82 14.92 9.08
C LYS A 51 -2.38 14.16 7.87
N ILE A 52 -1.80 13.01 7.51
CA ILE A 52 -2.34 12.15 6.44
C ILE A 52 -3.72 11.61 6.80
N VAL A 53 -3.94 11.17 8.05
CA VAL A 53 -5.28 10.70 8.49
C VAL A 53 -6.34 11.78 8.27
N ASP A 54 -6.03 13.01 8.66
CA ASP A 54 -6.94 14.16 8.51
C ASP A 54 -7.19 14.51 7.03
N GLU A 55 -6.13 14.57 6.22
CA GLU A 55 -6.21 14.89 4.78
C GLU A 55 -6.95 13.82 3.99
N PHE A 56 -6.75 12.55 4.32
CA PHE A 56 -7.37 11.42 3.63
C PHE A 56 -8.75 11.11 4.22
N GLY A 57 -9.08 11.63 5.42
CA GLY A 57 -10.31 11.37 6.13
C GLY A 57 -10.44 9.91 6.55
N THR A 58 -9.35 9.30 7.02
CA THR A 58 -9.35 7.95 7.63
C THR A 58 -9.57 8.07 9.14
N LYS A 59 -9.67 6.94 9.85
CA LYS A 59 -9.76 6.91 11.32
C LYS A 59 -8.50 6.26 11.90
N LEU A 60 -8.01 6.73 13.04
CA LEU A 60 -6.91 6.06 13.74
C LEU A 60 -7.37 4.72 14.32
N ILE A 61 -6.46 3.75 14.38
CA ILE A 61 -6.65 2.52 15.15
C ILE A 61 -6.25 2.83 16.59
N ASP A 62 -7.24 3.03 17.45
CA ASP A 62 -7.07 3.33 18.86
C ASP A 62 -7.09 2.08 19.74
N ASP A 63 -6.76 2.26 21.03
CA ASP A 63 -6.69 1.17 21.99
C ASP A 63 -8.04 0.46 22.16
N ALA A 64 -9.16 1.20 22.10
CA ALA A 64 -10.50 0.63 22.18
C ALA A 64 -10.81 -0.33 21.01
N LEU A 65 -10.36 0.00 19.80
CA LEU A 65 -10.48 -0.88 18.64
C LEU A 65 -9.56 -2.10 18.75
N LEU A 66 -8.36 -1.95 19.31
CA LEU A 66 -7.44 -3.08 19.57
C LEU A 66 -8.01 -4.05 20.62
N GLU A 67 -8.54 -3.53 21.73
CA GLU A 67 -9.21 -4.31 22.76
C GLU A 67 -10.44 -5.04 22.19
N ARG A 68 -11.20 -4.36 21.32
CA ARG A 68 -12.32 -4.98 20.61
C ARG A 68 -11.82 -6.10 19.70
N PHE A 69 -10.77 -5.88 18.92
CA PHE A 69 -10.21 -6.90 18.04
C PHE A 69 -9.84 -8.16 18.83
N GLU A 70 -9.14 -7.99 19.96
CA GLU A 70 -8.73 -9.11 20.81
C GLU A 70 -9.93 -9.85 21.39
N ARG A 71 -10.92 -9.12 21.92
CA ARG A 71 -12.15 -9.72 22.46
C ARG A 71 -12.93 -10.51 21.41
N VAL A 72 -13.06 -9.96 20.20
CA VAL A 72 -13.86 -10.53 19.11
C VAL A 72 -13.19 -11.75 18.49
N THR A 73 -11.87 -11.69 18.30
CA THR A 73 -11.12 -12.76 17.63
C THR A 73 -10.55 -13.80 18.59
N GLY A 74 -10.40 -13.46 19.87
CA GLY A 74 -9.67 -14.28 20.83
C GLY A 74 -8.15 -14.27 20.65
N HIS A 75 -7.64 -13.40 19.77
CA HIS A 75 -6.21 -13.30 19.45
C HIS A 75 -5.65 -11.93 19.86
N LYS A 76 -4.49 -11.95 20.53
CA LYS A 76 -3.70 -10.73 20.78
C LYS A 76 -3.45 -10.00 19.44
N PRO A 77 -3.76 -8.70 19.31
CA PRO A 77 -3.61 -7.99 18.04
C PRO A 77 -2.15 -8.05 17.56
N HIS A 78 -1.91 -8.20 16.26
CA HIS A 78 -0.57 -8.25 15.68
C HIS A 78 0.33 -7.10 16.16
N HIS A 79 1.64 -7.31 16.30
CA HIS A 79 2.54 -6.24 16.75
C HIS A 79 2.53 -5.03 15.82
N PHE A 80 2.21 -5.20 14.53
CA PHE A 80 2.01 -4.07 13.63
C PHE A 80 0.86 -3.15 14.07
N LEU A 81 -0.22 -3.71 14.61
CA LEU A 81 -1.33 -2.94 15.16
C LEU A 81 -0.90 -2.32 16.50
N ARG A 82 -0.37 -3.13 17.43
CA ARG A 82 0.06 -2.67 18.77
C ARG A 82 1.14 -1.57 18.72
N ARG A 83 2.05 -1.64 17.75
CA ARG A 83 3.16 -0.70 17.56
C ARG A 83 2.83 0.45 16.61
N GLN A 84 1.56 0.60 16.22
CA GLN A 84 1.09 1.68 15.34
C GLN A 84 1.83 1.74 13.99
N ILE A 85 2.31 0.59 13.51
CA ILE A 85 2.80 0.42 12.14
C ILE A 85 1.60 0.40 11.21
N VAL A 86 0.55 -0.33 11.58
CA VAL A 86 -0.78 -0.22 11.00
C VAL A 86 -1.57 0.71 11.90
N PHE A 87 -1.82 1.92 11.42
CA PHE A 87 -2.18 3.06 12.29
C PHE A 87 -3.55 3.65 11.98
N SER A 88 -4.08 3.42 10.78
CA SER A 88 -5.39 3.95 10.40
C SER A 88 -6.23 2.91 9.67
N HIS A 89 -7.54 3.13 9.64
CA HIS A 89 -8.51 2.24 9.02
C HIS A 89 -9.67 3.02 8.37
N ARG A 90 -10.43 2.30 7.53
CA ARG A 90 -11.80 2.64 7.14
C ARG A 90 -12.67 1.43 7.45
N ASP A 91 -13.68 1.62 8.28
CA ASP A 91 -14.74 0.64 8.54
C ASP A 91 -14.29 -0.75 9.04
N LEU A 92 -13.07 -0.88 9.60
CA LEU A 92 -12.62 -2.11 10.29
C LEU A 92 -13.62 -2.60 11.35
N ASP A 93 -14.30 -1.69 12.03
CA ASP A 93 -15.38 -1.99 12.98
C ASP A 93 -16.52 -2.80 12.34
N LEU A 94 -16.85 -2.55 11.06
CA LEU A 94 -17.87 -3.30 10.32
C LEU A 94 -17.40 -4.71 9.97
N ILE A 95 -16.10 -4.91 9.74
CA ILE A 95 -15.53 -6.25 9.55
C ILE A 95 -15.62 -7.05 10.84
N LEU A 96 -15.33 -6.42 11.98
CA LEU A 96 -15.47 -7.06 13.29
C LEU A 96 -16.95 -7.40 13.59
N ASP A 97 -17.89 -6.50 13.28
CA ASP A 97 -19.34 -6.80 13.40
C ASP A 97 -19.73 -8.06 12.61
N ARG A 98 -19.21 -8.20 11.38
CA ARG A 98 -19.51 -9.36 10.52
C ARG A 98 -18.88 -10.63 11.05
N TYR A 99 -17.64 -10.55 11.53
CA TYR A 99 -16.97 -11.69 12.15
C TYR A 99 -17.75 -12.19 13.39
N GLU A 100 -18.19 -11.29 14.29
CA GLU A 100 -19.02 -11.64 15.45
C GLU A 100 -20.34 -12.33 15.04
N LYS A 101 -20.94 -11.88 13.93
CA LYS A 101 -22.20 -12.42 13.39
C LYS A 101 -22.02 -13.64 12.49
N LYS A 102 -20.79 -14.10 12.26
CA LYS A 102 -20.46 -15.17 11.30
C LYS A 102 -20.96 -14.88 9.88
N GLU A 103 -20.95 -13.60 9.51
CA GLU A 103 -21.31 -13.12 8.19
C GLU A 103 -20.09 -13.10 7.26
N PRO A 104 -20.26 -13.38 5.96
CA PRO A 104 -19.19 -13.44 4.99
C PRO A 104 -18.54 -12.06 4.76
N PHE A 105 -17.21 -12.07 4.65
CA PHE A 105 -16.36 -11.05 4.06
C PHE A 105 -15.12 -11.74 3.49
N PHE A 106 -14.29 -11.02 2.73
CA PHE A 106 -13.02 -11.55 2.23
C PHE A 106 -11.90 -10.54 2.40
N ILE A 107 -10.66 -10.99 2.25
CA ILE A 107 -9.48 -10.13 2.29
C ILE A 107 -8.96 -9.95 0.86
N TYR A 108 -8.57 -8.72 0.53
CA TYR A 108 -7.95 -8.39 -0.74
C TYR A 108 -6.66 -7.62 -0.50
N THR A 109 -5.57 -8.04 -1.12
CA THR A 109 -4.35 -7.22 -1.27
C THR A 109 -3.76 -7.42 -2.65
N GLY A 110 -2.68 -6.71 -2.99
CA GLY A 110 -2.09 -6.83 -4.32
C GLY A 110 -0.63 -6.45 -4.38
N ARG A 111 -0.02 -6.81 -5.51
CA ARG A 111 1.38 -6.56 -5.82
C ARG A 111 1.53 -6.26 -7.30
N GLY A 112 2.18 -5.13 -7.59
CA GLY A 112 2.69 -4.85 -8.92
C GLY A 112 4.07 -5.47 -9.15
N PRO A 113 4.20 -6.50 -10.01
CA PRO A 113 5.44 -7.25 -10.20
C PRO A 113 6.45 -6.45 -11.03
N SER A 114 7.43 -5.85 -10.36
CA SER A 114 8.38 -4.91 -10.97
C SER A 114 9.78 -5.48 -11.23
N SER A 115 10.09 -6.66 -10.70
CA SER A 115 11.41 -7.31 -10.71
C SER A 115 11.30 -8.74 -10.18
N ASP A 116 12.33 -9.58 -10.42
CA ASP A 116 12.36 -10.99 -10.02
C ASP A 116 12.30 -11.27 -8.51
N SER A 117 12.69 -10.29 -7.68
CA SER A 117 12.78 -10.49 -6.24
C SER A 117 12.14 -9.34 -5.48
N MET A 118 11.38 -9.69 -4.43
CA MET A 118 10.89 -8.74 -3.42
C MET A 118 12.01 -8.29 -2.47
N HIS A 119 11.79 -7.14 -1.82
CA HIS A 119 12.57 -6.68 -0.67
C HIS A 119 11.70 -6.68 0.59
N ILE A 120 12.33 -6.54 1.76
CA ILE A 120 11.66 -6.64 3.06
C ILE A 120 10.45 -5.70 3.20
N GLY A 121 10.49 -4.51 2.60
CA GLY A 121 9.36 -3.59 2.57
C GLY A 121 8.11 -4.13 1.85
N HIS A 122 8.28 -4.95 0.81
CA HIS A 122 7.13 -5.56 0.10
C HIS A 122 6.46 -6.65 0.92
N VAL A 123 7.17 -7.26 1.87
CA VAL A 123 6.67 -8.39 2.65
C VAL A 123 5.77 -7.93 3.80
N ILE A 124 5.90 -6.68 4.26
CA ILE A 124 5.12 -6.13 5.39
C ILE A 124 3.60 -6.23 5.19
N PRO A 125 2.99 -5.75 4.08
CA PRO A 125 1.55 -5.87 3.88
C PRO A 125 1.10 -7.33 3.83
N PHE A 126 1.91 -8.22 3.24
CA PHE A 126 1.58 -9.63 3.14
C PHE A 126 1.68 -10.39 4.47
N GLN A 127 2.65 -10.07 5.34
CA GLN A 127 2.71 -10.65 6.69
C GLN A 127 1.44 -10.34 7.48
N LEU A 128 1.01 -9.07 7.46
CA LEU A 128 -0.24 -8.65 8.08
C LEU A 128 -1.43 -9.37 7.47
N THR A 129 -1.48 -9.45 6.14
CA THR A 129 -2.57 -10.11 5.41
C THR A 129 -2.66 -11.59 5.75
N LYS A 130 -1.52 -12.28 5.85
CA LYS A 130 -1.43 -13.69 6.26
C LYS A 130 -1.99 -13.86 7.66
N TRP A 131 -1.54 -13.06 8.62
CA TRP A 131 -2.04 -13.10 9.99
C TRP A 131 -3.54 -12.79 10.08
N LEU A 132 -4.03 -11.78 9.36
CA LEU A 132 -5.46 -11.46 9.30
C LEU A 132 -6.28 -12.61 8.71
N SER A 133 -5.82 -13.23 7.62
CA SER A 133 -6.51 -14.35 6.98
C SER A 133 -6.58 -15.58 7.88
N ASP A 134 -5.54 -15.83 8.69
CA ASP A 134 -5.55 -16.92 9.67
C ASP A 134 -6.49 -16.62 10.84
N VAL A 135 -6.35 -15.45 11.48
CA VAL A 135 -7.14 -15.08 12.67
C VAL A 135 -8.62 -14.92 12.37
N LEU A 136 -8.93 -14.32 11.21
CA LEU A 136 -10.31 -14.06 10.81
C LEU A 136 -10.94 -15.20 10.01
N ASP A 137 -10.19 -16.27 9.77
CA ASP A 137 -10.61 -17.41 8.96
C ASP A 137 -11.24 -17.03 7.61
N ALA A 138 -10.69 -16.00 6.96
CA ALA A 138 -11.31 -15.34 5.81
C ALA A 138 -10.60 -15.72 4.49
N PRO A 139 -11.36 -15.89 3.38
CA PRO A 139 -10.79 -16.14 2.07
C PRO A 139 -10.02 -14.91 1.59
N LEU A 140 -8.91 -15.14 0.90
CA LEU A 140 -7.97 -14.12 0.46
C LEU A 140 -7.82 -14.16 -1.05
N VAL A 141 -7.91 -12.98 -1.67
CA VAL A 141 -7.52 -12.77 -3.07
C VAL A 141 -6.31 -11.84 -3.15
N ILE A 142 -5.33 -12.21 -3.97
CA ILE A 142 -4.11 -11.44 -4.21
C ILE A 142 -4.00 -11.11 -5.69
N MET A 143 -4.10 -9.83 -6.01
CA MET A 143 -4.00 -9.33 -7.38
C MET A 143 -2.55 -9.06 -7.76
N MET A 144 -2.13 -9.55 -8.92
CA MET A 144 -0.82 -9.31 -9.51
C MET A 144 -0.99 -8.36 -10.71
N THR A 145 -0.63 -7.10 -10.52
CA THR A 145 -0.89 -6.01 -11.50
C THR A 145 0.19 -5.94 -12.58
N ASP A 146 0.37 -7.04 -13.32
CA ASP A 146 1.34 -7.09 -14.43
C ASP A 146 0.96 -6.14 -15.57
N ASP A 147 -0.32 -5.99 -15.88
CA ASP A 147 -0.82 -5.01 -16.83
C ASP A 147 -0.46 -3.56 -16.44
N GLU A 148 -0.58 -3.19 -15.16
CA GLU A 148 -0.12 -1.91 -14.62
C GLU A 148 1.37 -1.72 -14.87
N LYS A 149 2.18 -2.74 -14.54
CA LYS A 149 3.64 -2.60 -14.66
C LYS A 149 4.11 -2.49 -16.10
N PHE A 150 3.35 -3.04 -17.04
CA PHE A 150 3.52 -2.77 -18.46
C PHE A 150 3.08 -1.33 -18.81
N LEU A 151 1.83 -0.95 -18.47
CA LEU A 151 1.24 0.35 -18.84
C LEU A 151 2.00 1.56 -18.27
N PHE A 152 2.65 1.40 -17.12
CA PHE A 152 3.39 2.46 -16.43
C PHE A 152 4.88 2.50 -16.77
N SER A 153 5.40 1.51 -17.50
CA SER A 153 6.80 1.44 -17.91
C SER A 153 6.94 1.68 -19.40
N GLU A 154 7.91 2.50 -19.81
CA GLU A 154 8.27 2.65 -21.22
C GLU A 154 9.16 1.51 -21.74
N LYS A 155 9.75 0.73 -20.83
CA LYS A 155 10.83 -0.23 -21.15
C LYS A 155 10.42 -1.69 -21.07
N ARG A 156 9.30 -2.01 -20.44
CA ARG A 156 8.92 -3.40 -20.13
C ARG A 156 8.06 -4.01 -21.23
N THR A 157 8.25 -5.28 -21.51
CA THR A 157 7.34 -6.07 -22.35
C THR A 157 6.28 -6.78 -21.50
N VAL A 158 5.25 -7.33 -22.17
CA VAL A 158 4.20 -8.12 -21.53
C VAL A 158 4.78 -9.42 -20.97
N GLU A 159 5.64 -10.09 -21.74
CA GLU A 159 6.28 -11.35 -21.37
C GLU A 159 7.14 -11.19 -20.11
N GLU A 160 7.87 -10.07 -20.00
CA GLU A 160 8.69 -9.75 -18.83
C GLU A 160 7.85 -9.59 -17.56
N VAL A 161 6.76 -8.83 -17.61
CA VAL A 161 5.91 -8.61 -16.42
C VAL A 161 5.14 -9.87 -16.03
N MET A 162 4.72 -10.69 -16.99
CA MET A 162 4.10 -11.99 -16.71
C MET A 162 5.11 -12.99 -16.11
N HIS A 163 6.37 -12.95 -16.54
CA HIS A 163 7.44 -13.70 -15.87
C HIS A 163 7.63 -13.24 -14.42
N TYR A 164 7.71 -11.93 -14.19
CA TYR A 164 7.80 -11.37 -12.84
C TYR A 164 6.59 -11.74 -11.98
N THR A 165 5.38 -11.84 -12.55
CA THR A 165 4.19 -12.30 -11.83
C THR A 165 4.41 -13.67 -11.22
N ARG A 166 4.91 -14.64 -11.98
CA ARG A 166 5.14 -16.00 -11.47
C ARG A 166 6.24 -16.05 -10.43
N GLU A 167 7.34 -15.32 -10.62
CA GLU A 167 8.41 -15.26 -9.61
C GLU A 167 7.98 -14.54 -8.32
N ASN A 168 7.18 -13.48 -8.43
CA ASN A 168 6.63 -12.78 -7.26
C ASN A 168 5.54 -13.62 -6.58
N ALA A 169 4.79 -14.45 -7.32
CA ALA A 169 3.86 -15.41 -6.73
C ALA A 169 4.61 -16.42 -5.84
N LYS A 170 5.80 -16.91 -6.25
CA LYS A 170 6.64 -17.75 -5.39
C LYS A 170 7.06 -17.04 -4.11
N ASP A 171 7.46 -15.77 -4.22
CA ASP A 171 7.79 -14.95 -3.05
C ASP A 171 6.59 -14.81 -2.10
N ILE A 172 5.40 -14.53 -2.64
CA ILE A 172 4.17 -14.37 -1.86
C ILE A 172 3.78 -15.69 -1.18
N ILE A 173 3.82 -16.81 -1.89
CA ILE A 173 3.52 -18.15 -1.33
C ILE A 173 4.50 -18.49 -0.20
N ALA A 174 5.79 -18.13 -0.34
CA ALA A 174 6.81 -18.35 0.68
C ALA A 174 6.58 -17.58 2.00
N ILE A 175 5.63 -16.65 2.04
CA ILE A 175 5.17 -16.01 3.28
C ILE A 175 4.38 -16.99 4.15
N GLY A 176 3.80 -18.04 3.55
CA GLY A 176 3.10 -19.12 4.24
C GLY A 176 1.59 -18.93 4.29
N PHE A 177 0.99 -18.44 3.20
CA PHE A 177 -0.46 -18.42 3.06
C PHE A 177 -1.04 -19.83 2.96
N ASN A 178 -2.26 -20.03 3.45
CA ASN A 178 -2.96 -21.30 3.31
C ASN A 178 -3.52 -21.45 1.87
N PRO A 179 -3.12 -22.50 1.12
CA PRO A 179 -3.56 -22.71 -0.26
C PRO A 179 -5.06 -22.98 -0.39
N GLU A 180 -5.74 -23.50 0.63
CA GLU A 180 -7.18 -23.79 0.53
C GLU A 180 -8.03 -22.51 0.55
N ARG A 181 -7.46 -21.38 0.97
CA ARG A 181 -8.18 -20.10 1.14
C ARG A 181 -7.57 -18.92 0.42
N THR A 182 -6.55 -19.14 -0.39
CA THR A 182 -5.83 -18.06 -1.06
C THR A 182 -5.88 -18.24 -2.56
N PHE A 183 -6.37 -17.23 -3.27
CA PHE A 183 -6.35 -17.16 -4.71
C PHE A 183 -5.43 -16.02 -5.15
N ILE A 184 -4.39 -16.33 -5.92
CA ILE A 184 -3.48 -15.33 -6.51
C ILE A 184 -3.84 -15.23 -8.00
N PHE A 185 -3.88 -14.05 -8.59
CA PHE A 185 -4.18 -13.94 -10.01
C PHE A 185 -3.38 -12.86 -10.72
N SER A 186 -2.92 -13.16 -11.93
CA SER A 186 -2.42 -12.19 -12.92
C SER A 186 -3.61 -11.43 -13.50
N ASP A 187 -3.47 -10.11 -13.68
CA ASP A 187 -4.49 -9.33 -14.36
C ASP A 187 -4.61 -9.76 -15.83
N TYR A 188 -3.50 -10.01 -16.52
CA TYR A 188 -3.54 -10.54 -17.89
C TYR A 188 -4.27 -11.89 -17.98
N ASP A 189 -4.01 -12.84 -17.07
CA ASP A 189 -4.61 -14.19 -17.15
C ASP A 189 -6.04 -14.27 -16.61
N TYR A 190 -6.41 -13.42 -15.66
CA TYR A 190 -7.74 -13.45 -15.03
C TYR A 190 -8.77 -12.59 -15.76
N MET A 191 -8.33 -11.64 -16.60
CA MET A 191 -9.20 -10.72 -17.33
C MET A 191 -10.33 -11.43 -18.07
N GLY A 192 -11.54 -10.88 -17.98
CA GLY A 192 -12.75 -11.40 -18.64
C GLY A 192 -13.87 -11.76 -17.67
N GLY A 193 -14.90 -12.42 -18.18
CA GLY A 193 -16.02 -12.94 -17.38
C GLY A 193 -16.65 -11.90 -16.44
N ALA A 194 -16.90 -12.30 -15.19
CA ALA A 194 -17.50 -11.43 -14.17
C ALA A 194 -16.57 -10.29 -13.73
N PHE A 195 -15.25 -10.51 -13.73
CA PHE A 195 -14.27 -9.49 -13.40
C PHE A 195 -14.34 -8.32 -14.39
N TYR A 196 -14.35 -8.59 -15.70
CA TYR A 196 -14.47 -7.53 -16.72
C TYR A 196 -15.82 -6.80 -16.70
N LYS A 197 -16.92 -7.49 -16.33
CA LYS A 197 -18.22 -6.83 -16.10
C LYS A 197 -18.12 -5.81 -14.97
N ASN A 198 -17.40 -6.10 -13.88
CA ASN A 198 -17.17 -5.13 -12.82
C ASN A 198 -16.23 -3.99 -13.25
N ILE A 199 -15.17 -4.29 -14.00
CA ILE A 199 -14.25 -3.28 -14.55
C ILE A 199 -15.04 -2.24 -15.35
N THR A 200 -15.89 -2.68 -16.26
CA THR A 200 -16.71 -1.77 -17.09
C THR A 200 -17.76 -1.00 -16.27
N ARG A 201 -18.39 -1.62 -15.26
CA ARG A 201 -19.30 -0.94 -14.30
C ARG A 201 -18.59 0.17 -13.54
N VAL A 202 -17.36 -0.07 -13.08
CA VAL A 202 -16.54 0.91 -12.36
C VAL A 202 -16.01 1.98 -13.31
N ALA A 203 -15.46 1.61 -14.45
CA ALA A 203 -14.94 2.55 -15.45
C ALA A 203 -15.99 3.57 -15.89
N LYS A 204 -17.26 3.15 -16.05
CA LYS A 204 -18.39 4.06 -16.35
C LYS A 204 -18.63 5.13 -15.27
N ARG A 205 -18.20 4.89 -14.03
CA ARG A 205 -18.37 5.81 -12.89
C ARG A 205 -17.18 6.74 -12.67
N ILE A 206 -15.98 6.37 -13.12
CA ILE A 206 -14.78 7.17 -12.96
C ILE A 206 -14.63 8.09 -14.18
N THR A 207 -14.88 9.38 -13.98
CA THR A 207 -14.65 10.37 -15.04
C THR A 207 -13.16 10.64 -15.22
N VAL A 208 -12.74 11.09 -16.40
CA VAL A 208 -11.36 11.55 -16.63
C VAL A 208 -10.97 12.64 -15.63
N ASN A 209 -11.88 13.57 -15.31
CA ASN A 209 -11.62 14.61 -14.30
C ASN A 209 -11.36 14.03 -12.91
N THR A 210 -12.09 12.97 -12.53
CA THR A 210 -11.82 12.24 -11.29
C THR A 210 -10.43 11.61 -11.32
N ALA A 211 -10.06 10.95 -12.43
CA ALA A 211 -8.75 10.34 -12.57
C ALA A 211 -7.61 11.38 -12.49
N LYS A 212 -7.73 12.52 -13.19
CA LYS A 212 -6.78 13.63 -13.09
C LYS A 212 -6.66 14.17 -11.66
N ALA A 213 -7.79 14.37 -10.97
CA ALA A 213 -7.80 14.96 -9.63
C ALA A 213 -7.25 14.04 -8.54
N VAL A 214 -7.45 12.72 -8.67
CA VAL A 214 -7.05 11.74 -7.64
C VAL A 214 -5.63 11.21 -7.90
N PHE A 215 -5.31 10.94 -9.16
CA PHE A 215 -4.08 10.26 -9.55
C PHE A 215 -3.05 11.19 -10.23
N GLY A 216 -3.39 12.45 -10.48
CA GLY A 216 -2.47 13.41 -11.09
C GLY A 216 -2.18 13.14 -12.57
N PHE A 217 -3.00 12.32 -13.25
CA PHE A 217 -2.87 12.12 -14.69
C PHE A 217 -3.16 13.41 -15.47
N ASP A 218 -2.60 13.49 -16.67
CA ASP A 218 -2.75 14.60 -17.60
C ASP A 218 -3.04 14.09 -19.03
N ASP A 219 -3.10 14.99 -20.01
CA ASP A 219 -3.40 14.65 -21.39
C ASP A 219 -2.25 13.90 -22.11
N SER A 220 -1.07 13.77 -21.47
CA SER A 220 0.04 12.94 -21.96
C SER A 220 -0.03 11.50 -21.44
N SER A 221 -0.85 11.24 -20.42
CA SER A 221 -1.02 9.92 -19.83
C SER A 221 -1.77 8.99 -20.79
N ASN A 222 -1.22 7.79 -21.06
CA ASN A 222 -1.87 6.82 -21.93
C ASN A 222 -3.23 6.36 -21.36
N ILE A 223 -4.16 5.97 -22.23
CA ILE A 223 -5.53 5.58 -21.84
C ILE A 223 -5.56 4.39 -20.88
N GLY A 224 -4.55 3.51 -20.91
CA GLY A 224 -4.42 2.39 -19.99
C GLY A 224 -4.16 2.86 -18.56
N LYS A 225 -3.24 3.81 -18.35
CA LYS A 225 -2.99 4.41 -17.02
C LYS A 225 -4.26 5.01 -16.42
N VAL A 226 -5.02 5.75 -17.22
CA VAL A 226 -6.28 6.38 -16.79
C VAL A 226 -7.35 5.34 -16.46
N HIS A 227 -7.42 4.25 -17.23
CA HIS A 227 -8.39 3.18 -17.04
C HIS A 227 -8.04 2.24 -15.88
N PHE A 228 -6.76 2.05 -15.55
CA PHE A 228 -6.27 1.04 -14.61
C PHE A 228 -6.93 1.10 -13.22
N ALA A 229 -7.30 2.29 -12.72
CA ALA A 229 -8.01 2.42 -11.45
C ALA A 229 -9.31 1.59 -11.39
N SER A 230 -9.97 1.37 -12.54
CA SER A 230 -11.15 0.50 -12.61
C SER A 230 -10.83 -0.99 -12.43
N ILE A 231 -9.63 -1.43 -12.83
CA ILE A 231 -9.14 -2.80 -12.70
C ILE A 231 -8.86 -3.08 -11.21
N GLN A 232 -8.04 -2.24 -10.57
CA GLN A 232 -7.71 -2.34 -9.14
C GLN A 232 -8.94 -2.15 -8.23
N ALA A 233 -9.91 -1.34 -8.62
CA ALA A 233 -11.16 -1.22 -7.87
C ALA A 233 -12.02 -2.49 -7.95
N SER A 234 -12.03 -3.19 -9.08
CA SER A 234 -12.95 -4.30 -9.34
C SER A 234 -12.63 -5.56 -8.54
N SER A 235 -11.37 -5.75 -8.16
CA SER A 235 -10.94 -6.82 -7.24
C SER A 235 -11.47 -6.63 -5.81
N SER A 236 -12.02 -5.46 -5.48
CA SER A 236 -12.67 -5.20 -4.18
C SER A 236 -14.09 -5.76 -4.07
N PHE A 237 -14.68 -6.27 -5.16
CA PHE A 237 -16.07 -6.75 -5.19
C PHE A 237 -16.12 -8.27 -5.36
N ALA A 238 -16.81 -8.96 -4.44
CA ALA A 238 -16.85 -10.42 -4.44
C ALA A 238 -17.46 -11.02 -5.72
N ASN A 239 -18.40 -10.33 -6.37
CA ASN A 239 -18.96 -10.78 -7.65
C ASN A 239 -17.95 -10.75 -8.83
N SER A 240 -16.72 -10.26 -8.62
CA SER A 240 -15.59 -10.47 -9.55
C SER A 240 -15.03 -11.90 -9.50
N PHE A 241 -15.36 -12.68 -8.47
CA PHE A 241 -14.83 -14.02 -8.22
C PHE A 241 -15.96 -15.04 -8.01
N PRO A 242 -16.79 -15.31 -9.04
CA PRO A 242 -17.94 -16.22 -8.91
C PRO A 242 -17.54 -17.65 -8.53
N HIS A 243 -16.34 -18.08 -8.93
CA HIS A 243 -15.80 -19.39 -8.55
C HIS A 243 -15.49 -19.51 -7.04
N ILE A 244 -15.43 -18.39 -6.30
CA ILE A 244 -15.21 -18.34 -4.85
C ILE A 244 -16.55 -18.06 -4.13
N PHE A 245 -17.31 -17.07 -4.60
CA PHE A 245 -18.46 -16.53 -3.86
C PHE A 245 -19.83 -16.88 -4.46
N GLY A 246 -19.87 -17.52 -5.63
CA GLY A 246 -21.09 -17.89 -6.36
C GLY A 246 -21.54 -16.84 -7.38
N ASP A 247 -22.54 -17.21 -8.19
CA ASP A 247 -23.03 -16.40 -9.32
C ASP A 247 -24.21 -15.45 -8.98
N ASP A 248 -24.76 -15.54 -7.76
CA ASP A 248 -25.86 -14.67 -7.32
C ASP A 248 -25.32 -13.26 -7.03
N GLU A 249 -25.31 -12.39 -8.04
CA GLU A 249 -24.86 -11.00 -7.93
C GLU A 249 -25.63 -10.21 -6.85
N ALA A 250 -26.91 -10.53 -6.61
CA ALA A 250 -27.71 -9.81 -5.63
C ALA A 250 -27.23 -10.03 -4.19
N ARG A 251 -26.56 -11.16 -3.94
CA ARG A 251 -25.90 -11.49 -2.66
C ARG A 251 -24.43 -11.13 -2.64
N THR A 252 -23.69 -11.55 -3.67
CA THR A 252 -22.23 -11.39 -3.70
C THR A 252 -21.80 -9.92 -3.71
N THR A 253 -22.61 -9.03 -4.28
CA THR A 253 -22.37 -7.58 -4.22
C THR A 253 -22.49 -6.99 -2.81
N GLN A 254 -23.06 -7.73 -1.86
CA GLN A 254 -23.20 -7.32 -0.45
C GLN A 254 -22.11 -7.92 0.45
N ILE A 255 -21.15 -8.68 -0.10
CA ILE A 255 -19.99 -9.19 0.63
C ILE A 255 -18.89 -8.12 0.60
N PRO A 256 -18.56 -7.46 1.73
CA PRO A 256 -17.48 -6.50 1.76
C PRO A 256 -16.12 -7.20 1.74
N CYS A 257 -15.08 -6.46 1.33
CA CYS A 257 -13.70 -6.87 1.52
C CYS A 257 -13.00 -6.04 2.60
N LEU A 258 -11.96 -6.62 3.21
CA LEU A 258 -10.95 -5.92 4.00
C LEU A 258 -9.67 -5.82 3.17
N ILE A 259 -9.12 -4.62 3.04
CA ILE A 259 -7.91 -4.35 2.25
C ILE A 259 -6.76 -3.90 3.16
N PRO A 260 -5.79 -4.78 3.45
CA PRO A 260 -4.53 -4.41 4.06
C PRO A 260 -3.58 -3.84 3.00
N CYS A 261 -3.22 -2.58 3.14
CA CYS A 261 -2.30 -1.90 2.21
C CYS A 261 -1.47 -0.83 2.92
N ALA A 262 -0.43 -0.34 2.25
CA ALA A 262 0.21 0.90 2.68
C ALA A 262 -0.68 2.11 2.34
N ILE A 263 -0.52 3.21 3.08
CA ILE A 263 -1.41 4.38 2.98
C ILE A 263 -1.39 5.06 1.59
N ASP A 264 -0.34 4.87 0.78
CA ASP A 264 -0.26 5.38 -0.59
C ASP A 264 -1.32 4.78 -1.53
N GLN A 265 -1.90 3.63 -1.18
CA GLN A 265 -2.93 2.97 -1.98
C GLN A 265 -4.36 3.47 -1.67
N ASP A 266 -4.56 4.24 -0.58
CA ASP A 266 -5.89 4.77 -0.22
C ASP A 266 -6.58 5.58 -1.35
N PRO A 267 -5.89 6.37 -2.18
CA PRO A 267 -6.51 7.08 -3.30
C PRO A 267 -7.30 6.17 -4.25
N TYR A 268 -6.81 4.97 -4.55
CA TYR A 268 -7.55 3.99 -5.36
C TYR A 268 -8.85 3.59 -4.66
N PHE A 269 -8.75 3.18 -3.40
CA PHE A 269 -9.87 2.62 -2.68
C PHE A 269 -10.87 3.66 -2.18
N ARG A 270 -10.47 4.92 -2.04
CA ARG A 270 -11.39 6.03 -1.83
C ARG A 270 -12.33 6.17 -3.03
N VAL A 271 -11.79 6.13 -4.26
CA VAL A 271 -12.60 6.10 -5.49
C VAL A 271 -13.44 4.82 -5.57
N THR A 272 -12.89 3.67 -5.19
CA THR A 272 -13.64 2.40 -5.14
C THR A 272 -14.85 2.49 -4.22
N ARG A 273 -14.72 3.11 -3.04
CA ARG A 273 -15.83 3.29 -2.08
C ARG A 273 -16.94 4.20 -2.62
N ASP A 274 -16.59 5.23 -3.38
CA ASP A 274 -17.56 6.10 -4.06
C ASP A 274 -18.28 5.34 -5.18
N CYS A 275 -17.53 4.56 -5.98
CA CYS A 275 -18.10 3.70 -7.01
C CYS A 275 -19.04 2.64 -6.42
N ALA A 276 -18.65 2.01 -5.30
CA ALA A 276 -19.44 1.02 -4.59
C ALA A 276 -20.79 1.60 -4.16
N ALA A 277 -20.80 2.81 -3.59
CA ALA A 277 -22.04 3.50 -3.22
C ALA A 277 -22.95 3.72 -4.44
N GLY A 278 -22.39 4.19 -5.55
CA GLY A 278 -23.13 4.39 -6.79
C GLY A 278 -23.70 3.09 -7.37
N LEU A 279 -22.94 2.00 -7.32
CA LEU A 279 -23.33 0.66 -7.78
C LEU A 279 -24.21 -0.10 -6.77
N ARG A 280 -24.42 0.47 -5.56
CA ARG A 280 -25.10 -0.17 -4.42
C ARG A 280 -24.42 -1.45 -3.93
N TYR A 281 -23.11 -1.56 -4.14
CA TYR A 281 -22.27 -2.64 -3.63
C TYR A 281 -21.80 -2.33 -2.19
N ALA A 282 -21.39 -3.36 -1.47
CA ALA A 282 -20.71 -3.18 -0.19
C ALA A 282 -19.41 -2.39 -0.38
N LYS A 283 -19.17 -1.41 0.49
CA LYS A 283 -17.93 -0.63 0.45
C LYS A 283 -16.77 -1.49 0.98
N PRO A 284 -15.59 -1.44 0.35
CA PRO A 284 -14.40 -2.07 0.93
C PRO A 284 -13.99 -1.35 2.22
N SER A 285 -13.57 -2.13 3.21
CA SER A 285 -12.92 -1.69 4.44
C SER A 285 -11.40 -1.72 4.26
N LEU A 286 -10.67 -0.89 5.00
CA LEU A 286 -9.22 -0.76 4.85
C LEU A 286 -8.50 -0.74 6.18
N VAL A 287 -7.26 -1.23 6.18
CA VAL A 287 -6.25 -0.95 7.21
C VAL A 287 -4.97 -0.50 6.54
N HIS A 288 -4.40 0.61 7.03
CA HIS A 288 -3.25 1.26 6.40
C HIS A 288 -1.99 1.11 7.23
N SER A 289 -0.93 0.60 6.61
CA SER A 289 0.41 0.61 7.17
C SER A 289 1.17 1.88 6.83
N ARG A 290 2.09 2.24 7.72
CA ARG A 290 3.23 3.12 7.43
C ARG A 290 4.15 2.45 6.40
N PHE A 291 5.02 3.24 5.79
CA PHE A 291 6.12 2.73 4.98
C PHE A 291 7.24 2.21 5.87
N LEU A 292 7.92 1.18 5.37
CA LEU A 292 9.25 0.84 5.85
C LEU A 292 10.23 1.75 5.11
N ASP A 293 10.93 2.60 5.84
CA ASP A 293 11.90 3.54 5.26
C ASP A 293 13.00 2.80 4.49
N ALA A 294 13.60 3.44 3.48
CA ALA A 294 14.79 2.90 2.84
C ALA A 294 16.01 2.96 3.77
N LEU A 295 17.09 2.27 3.40
CA LEU A 295 18.32 2.26 4.20
C LEU A 295 18.88 3.68 4.42
N GLN A 296 18.70 4.59 3.45
CA GLN A 296 19.22 5.96 3.51
C GLN A 296 18.56 6.85 4.57
N GLY A 297 17.43 6.44 5.15
CA GLY A 297 16.81 7.14 6.27
C GLY A 297 15.35 7.55 6.06
N PRO A 298 14.79 8.26 7.05
CA PRO A 298 13.36 8.61 7.10
C PRO A 298 12.89 9.38 5.87
N GLY A 299 11.68 9.06 5.41
CA GLY A 299 11.03 9.79 4.30
C GLY A 299 11.50 9.35 2.91
N SER A 300 12.25 8.25 2.81
CA SER A 300 12.64 7.60 1.57
C SER A 300 11.99 6.21 1.45
N LYS A 301 11.58 5.81 0.24
CA LYS A 301 10.97 4.49 -0.04
C LYS A 301 12.02 3.57 -0.66
N MET A 302 12.05 2.30 -0.23
CA MET A 302 12.88 1.28 -0.89
C MET A 302 12.54 1.17 -2.37
N SER A 303 13.56 1.06 -3.21
CA SER A 303 13.40 0.77 -4.63
C SER A 303 14.08 -0.53 -5.00
N ALA A 304 13.35 -1.41 -5.68
CA ALA A 304 13.92 -2.62 -6.26
C ALA A 304 14.99 -2.33 -7.33
N SER A 305 15.02 -1.12 -7.91
CA SER A 305 16.03 -0.70 -8.89
C SER A 305 17.31 -0.12 -8.26
N ILE A 306 17.34 0.11 -6.94
CA ILE A 306 18.50 0.71 -6.24
C ILE A 306 18.96 -0.26 -5.16
N GLU A 307 20.00 -1.05 -5.47
CA GLU A 307 20.44 -2.14 -4.60
C GLU A 307 20.90 -1.68 -3.21
N SER A 308 21.46 -0.47 -3.13
CA SER A 308 21.90 0.16 -1.88
C SER A 308 20.74 0.68 -1.02
N SER A 309 19.52 0.75 -1.55
CA SER A 309 18.37 1.30 -0.83
C SER A 309 17.60 0.26 -0.01
N ALA A 310 17.76 -1.02 -0.33
CA ALA A 310 16.88 -2.08 0.17
C ALA A 310 17.65 -3.35 0.58
N ILE A 311 17.06 -4.05 1.55
CA ILE A 311 17.40 -5.44 1.86
C ILE A 311 16.47 -6.34 1.04
N PHE A 312 17.03 -7.10 0.11
CA PHE A 312 16.25 -8.04 -0.72
C PHE A 312 16.00 -9.35 0.02
N MET A 313 14.90 -10.01 -0.31
CA MET A 313 14.57 -11.31 0.27
C MET A 313 15.59 -12.40 -0.08
N LYS A 314 16.35 -12.20 -1.17
CA LYS A 314 17.45 -13.07 -1.60
C LYS A 314 18.82 -12.72 -1.01
N ASP A 315 18.95 -11.63 -0.25
CA ASP A 315 20.23 -11.24 0.32
C ASP A 315 20.71 -12.30 1.33
N THR A 316 21.99 -12.66 1.27
CA THR A 316 22.64 -13.53 2.25
C THR A 316 22.85 -12.78 3.58
N PRO A 317 23.00 -13.50 4.71
CA PRO A 317 23.31 -12.87 6.01
C PRO A 317 24.47 -11.87 5.95
N LYS A 318 25.51 -12.18 5.18
CA LYS A 318 26.67 -11.29 4.96
C LYS A 318 26.31 -10.04 4.17
N GLN A 319 25.49 -10.15 3.13
CA GLN A 319 25.01 -8.99 2.37
C GLN A 319 24.13 -8.09 3.23
N ILE A 320 23.23 -8.67 4.03
CA ILE A 320 22.37 -7.93 4.97
C ILE A 320 23.23 -7.15 5.96
N GLN A 321 24.19 -7.81 6.60
CA GLN A 321 25.10 -7.15 7.54
C GLN A 321 25.88 -6.01 6.88
N ASN A 322 26.44 -6.23 5.68
CA ASN A 322 27.18 -5.20 4.96
C ASN A 322 26.30 -4.00 4.60
N LYS A 323 25.06 -4.23 4.14
CA LYS A 323 24.11 -3.16 3.79
C LYS A 323 23.68 -2.38 5.03
N MET A 324 23.37 -3.05 6.14
CA MET A 324 23.05 -2.39 7.41
C MET A 324 24.21 -1.53 7.91
N ASN A 325 25.43 -2.06 7.88
CA ASN A 325 26.61 -1.32 8.34
C ASN A 325 26.89 -0.09 7.47
N LYS A 326 26.86 -0.25 6.15
CA LYS A 326 27.30 0.78 5.20
C LYS A 326 26.24 1.82 4.86
N TYR A 327 24.97 1.42 4.76
CA TYR A 327 23.92 2.27 4.19
C TYR A 327 22.83 2.66 5.18
N ALA A 328 22.58 1.87 6.24
CA ALA A 328 21.52 2.20 7.19
C ALA A 328 21.85 3.50 7.95
N PHE A 329 20.98 4.49 7.81
CA PHE A 329 21.06 5.75 8.51
C PHE A 329 21.00 5.53 10.03
N SER A 330 21.87 6.25 10.74
CA SER A 330 22.02 6.17 12.19
C SER A 330 21.44 7.40 12.88
N GLY A 331 20.69 7.19 13.95
CA GLY A 331 20.31 8.24 14.90
C GLY A 331 21.34 8.48 16.01
N GLY A 332 22.44 7.72 16.02
CA GLY A 332 23.54 7.85 16.98
C GLY A 332 24.57 8.93 16.63
N LYS A 333 25.56 9.10 17.50
CA LYS A 333 26.65 10.06 17.34
C LYS A 333 27.79 9.50 16.49
N VAL A 334 28.71 10.36 16.09
CA VAL A 334 29.87 9.97 15.28
C VAL A 334 30.86 9.17 16.12
N THR A 335 31.10 9.58 17.36
CA THR A 335 32.02 8.90 18.28
C THR A 335 31.28 8.11 19.36
N ALA A 336 31.92 7.05 19.87
CA ALA A 336 31.36 6.23 20.93
C ALA A 336 31.28 7.00 22.25
N GLU A 337 32.22 7.92 22.50
CA GLU A 337 32.25 8.78 23.67
C GLU A 337 31.05 9.73 23.70
N GLU A 338 30.78 10.44 22.60
CA GLU A 338 29.61 11.31 22.48
C GLU A 338 28.31 10.50 22.61
N GLN A 339 28.23 9.33 21.98
CA GLN A 339 27.03 8.49 22.08
C GLN A 339 26.79 8.00 23.51
N ARG A 340 27.83 7.63 24.26
CA ARG A 340 27.68 7.25 25.67
C ARG A 340 27.28 8.42 26.56
N ALA A 341 27.70 9.64 26.22
CA ALA A 341 27.39 10.83 27.00
C ALA A 341 26.00 11.40 26.71
N GLU A 342 25.60 11.43 25.44
CA GLU A 342 24.38 12.11 24.97
C GLU A 342 23.27 11.16 24.50
N GLY A 343 23.57 9.89 24.29
CA GLY A 343 22.66 8.92 23.72
C GLY A 343 22.49 9.03 22.21
N ALA A 344 21.48 8.32 21.70
CA ALA A 344 21.09 8.29 20.29
C ALA A 344 19.58 8.49 20.13
N ASP A 345 19.15 8.91 18.94
CA ASP A 345 17.72 9.04 18.63
C ASP A 345 17.18 7.79 17.92
N PRO A 346 16.47 6.87 18.61
CA PRO A 346 15.87 5.70 17.98
C PRO A 346 14.75 6.05 17.00
N ASP A 347 14.09 7.21 17.16
CA ASP A 347 12.90 7.54 16.37
C ASP A 347 13.26 7.88 14.91
N VAL A 348 14.54 8.21 14.63
CA VAL A 348 15.08 8.42 13.27
C VAL A 348 16.03 7.31 12.80
N ASP A 349 16.41 6.37 13.67
CA ASP A 349 17.38 5.30 13.35
C ASP A 349 16.74 4.15 12.55
N VAL A 350 17.27 3.87 11.37
CA VAL A 350 16.73 2.84 10.46
C VAL A 350 16.79 1.44 11.07
N SER A 351 17.85 1.14 11.84
CA SER A 351 18.01 -0.19 12.47
C SER A 351 16.94 -0.41 13.53
N TYR A 352 16.69 0.61 14.36
CA TYR A 352 15.59 0.57 15.31
C TYR A 352 14.23 0.48 14.62
N GLN A 353 14.01 1.27 13.56
CA GLN A 353 12.76 1.20 12.80
C GLN A 353 12.55 -0.20 12.25
N TYR A 354 13.54 -0.85 11.63
CA TYR A 354 13.40 -2.21 11.12
C TYR A 354 13.11 -3.23 12.23
N LEU A 355 13.76 -3.11 13.39
CA LEU A 355 13.46 -3.97 14.55
C LEU A 355 12.00 -3.83 14.99
N ARG A 356 11.38 -2.64 14.92
CA ARG A 356 9.93 -2.50 15.22
C ARG A 356 9.04 -3.36 14.31
N PHE A 357 9.48 -3.68 13.09
CA PHE A 357 8.74 -4.55 12.18
C PHE A 357 9.08 -6.03 12.38
N PHE A 358 10.37 -6.37 12.51
CA PHE A 358 10.81 -7.77 12.43
C PHE A 358 11.03 -8.46 13.79
N LEU A 359 11.23 -7.70 14.87
CA LEU A 359 11.42 -8.29 16.20
C LEU A 359 10.08 -8.54 16.88
N GLU A 360 9.72 -9.78 17.19
CA GLU A 360 8.42 -10.10 17.83
C GLU A 360 8.32 -9.67 19.30
N ASP A 361 9.43 -9.67 20.04
CA ASP A 361 9.45 -9.41 21.49
C ASP A 361 9.32 -7.91 21.80
N ASP A 362 8.20 -7.52 22.42
CA ASP A 362 7.91 -6.14 22.81
C ASP A 362 8.81 -5.65 23.96
N ALA A 363 9.21 -6.54 24.88
CA ALA A 363 10.06 -6.20 26.02
C ALA A 363 11.51 -6.00 25.57
N GLU A 364 12.02 -6.86 24.69
CA GLU A 364 13.35 -6.69 24.09
C GLU A 364 13.40 -5.39 23.27
N LEU A 365 12.39 -5.12 22.44
CA LEU A 365 12.33 -3.89 21.65
C LEU A 365 12.33 -2.63 22.54
N ALA A 366 11.59 -2.65 23.65
CA ALA A 366 11.57 -1.56 24.62
C ALA A 366 12.93 -1.36 25.28
N GLN A 367 13.62 -2.44 25.65
CA GLN A 367 14.97 -2.38 26.22
C GLN A 367 15.99 -1.83 25.22
N ILE A 368 15.93 -2.27 23.95
CA ILE A 368 16.79 -1.75 22.88
C ILE A 368 16.57 -0.24 22.72
N ARG A 369 15.32 0.22 22.74
CA ARG A 369 15.00 1.65 22.64
C ARG A 369 15.67 2.45 23.75
N GLU A 370 15.54 1.98 24.99
CA GLU A 370 16.08 2.67 26.16
C GLU A 370 17.61 2.62 26.20
N ASP A 371 18.21 1.47 25.93
CA ASP A 371 19.66 1.31 25.90
C ASP A 371 20.30 2.17 24.80
N TYR A 372 19.66 2.26 23.63
CA TYR A 372 20.14 3.11 22.55
C TYR A 372 19.99 4.60 22.88
N ARG A 373 18.83 4.98 23.44
CA ARG A 373 18.54 6.36 23.84
C ARG A 373 19.45 6.87 24.94
N THR A 374 19.87 6.02 25.86
CA THR A 374 20.77 6.37 26.97
C THR A 374 22.25 6.24 26.62
N GLY A 375 22.59 5.75 25.43
CA GLY A 375 23.97 5.54 25.00
C GLY A 375 24.63 4.27 25.55
N LYS A 376 23.87 3.44 26.28
CA LYS A 376 24.31 2.12 26.76
C LYS A 376 24.55 1.15 25.60
N MET A 377 23.74 1.24 24.55
CA MET A 377 23.92 0.51 23.29
C MET A 377 24.48 1.45 22.22
N LEU A 378 25.54 1.02 21.54
CA LEU A 378 26.17 1.76 20.44
C LEU A 378 25.51 1.48 19.09
N THR A 379 25.68 2.38 18.12
CA THR A 379 25.13 2.21 16.75
C THR A 379 25.59 0.91 16.08
N GLY A 380 26.84 0.50 16.30
CA GLY A 380 27.33 -0.77 15.76
C GLY A 380 26.58 -1.99 16.32
N GLU A 381 26.16 -1.94 17.58
CA GLU A 381 25.47 -3.02 18.27
C GLU A 381 24.02 -3.16 17.81
N ILE A 382 23.28 -2.05 17.70
CA ILE A 382 21.90 -2.08 17.18
C ILE A 382 21.87 -2.51 15.70
N LYS A 383 22.83 -2.05 14.87
CA LYS A 383 22.96 -2.48 13.47
C LYS A 383 23.20 -3.99 13.38
N LYS A 384 24.08 -4.52 14.24
CA LYS A 384 24.35 -5.96 14.32
C LYS A 384 23.08 -6.73 14.73
N ARG A 385 22.41 -6.32 15.80
CA ARG A 385 21.17 -6.98 16.29
C ARG A 385 20.05 -6.96 15.24
N CYS A 386 19.91 -5.85 14.52
CA CYS A 386 18.96 -5.73 13.41
C CYS A 386 19.35 -6.64 12.23
N ALA A 387 20.63 -6.67 11.85
CA ALA A 387 21.09 -7.55 10.77
C ALA A 387 20.87 -9.03 11.10
N GLU A 388 21.06 -9.43 12.36
CA GLU A 388 20.79 -10.80 12.84
C GLU A 388 19.30 -11.16 12.73
N GLU A 389 18.39 -10.27 13.14
CA GLU A 389 16.93 -10.54 13.02
C GLU A 389 16.50 -10.63 11.55
N LEU A 390 16.98 -9.72 10.70
CA LEU A 390 16.68 -9.75 9.27
C LEU A 390 17.27 -10.97 8.59
N ALA A 391 18.49 -11.37 8.95
CA ALA A 391 19.10 -12.58 8.42
C ALA A 391 18.28 -13.83 8.78
N LYS A 392 17.87 -13.96 10.05
CA LYS A 392 16.98 -15.03 10.50
C LYS A 392 15.67 -15.04 9.70
N TYR A 393 15.05 -13.87 9.51
CA TYR A 393 13.82 -13.74 8.74
C TYR A 393 14.00 -14.16 7.27
N CYS A 394 15.00 -13.58 6.59
CA CYS A 394 15.27 -13.85 5.17
C CYS A 394 15.68 -15.31 4.93
N THR A 395 16.50 -15.91 5.79
CA THR A 395 16.86 -17.33 5.67
C THR A 395 15.64 -18.23 5.80
N ALA A 396 14.79 -18.03 6.82
CA ALA A 396 13.56 -18.80 6.97
C ALA A 396 12.59 -18.60 5.78
N PHE A 397 12.55 -17.40 5.21
CA PHE A 397 11.79 -17.13 3.98
C PHE A 397 12.36 -17.90 2.78
N GLN A 398 13.68 -17.85 2.57
CA GLN A 398 14.37 -18.55 1.47
C GLN A 398 14.15 -20.06 1.54
N GLU A 399 14.18 -20.65 2.74
CA GLU A 399 13.88 -22.07 2.95
C GLU A 399 12.45 -22.45 2.57
N ARG A 400 11.45 -21.58 2.82
CA ARG A 400 10.07 -21.79 2.37
C ARG A 400 9.95 -21.60 0.86
N ARG A 401 10.58 -20.55 0.31
CA ARG A 401 10.57 -20.27 -1.13
C ARG A 401 11.18 -21.40 -1.94
N ALA A 402 12.25 -22.02 -1.45
CA ALA A 402 12.90 -23.16 -2.10
C ALA A 402 11.98 -24.40 -2.26
N LYS A 403 10.89 -24.48 -1.48
CA LYS A 403 9.88 -25.55 -1.55
C LYS A 403 8.73 -25.23 -2.51
N VAL A 404 8.64 -23.99 -3.01
CA VAL A 404 7.57 -23.58 -3.92
C VAL A 404 7.95 -23.96 -5.35
N ASN A 405 7.27 -24.96 -5.90
CA ASN A 405 7.40 -25.39 -7.29
C ASN A 405 6.27 -24.81 -8.16
N GLU A 406 6.31 -25.05 -9.47
CA GLU A 406 5.28 -24.57 -10.40
C GLU A 406 3.88 -25.14 -10.07
N ASP A 407 3.77 -26.40 -9.67
CA ASP A 407 2.48 -26.99 -9.25
C ASP A 407 1.86 -26.24 -8.07
N THR A 408 2.70 -25.77 -7.14
CA THR A 408 2.24 -24.94 -6.00
C THR A 408 1.77 -23.59 -6.51
N VAL A 409 2.52 -22.93 -7.41
CA VAL A 409 2.10 -21.65 -8.01
C VAL A 409 0.77 -21.83 -8.75
N ASP A 410 0.65 -22.86 -9.57
CA ASP A 410 -0.57 -23.17 -10.33
C ASP A 410 -1.75 -23.47 -9.40
N LEU A 411 -1.53 -24.16 -8.28
CA LEU A 411 -2.58 -24.37 -7.28
C LEU A 411 -3.09 -23.03 -6.74
N PHE A 412 -2.21 -22.12 -6.34
CA PHE A 412 -2.63 -20.80 -5.83
C PHE A 412 -3.32 -19.96 -6.92
N MET A 413 -2.90 -20.10 -8.18
CA MET A 413 -3.42 -19.34 -9.32
C MET A 413 -4.61 -20.00 -10.05
N ALA A 414 -5.00 -21.22 -9.66
CA ALA A 414 -6.13 -21.92 -10.25
C ALA A 414 -7.46 -21.32 -9.78
N ARG A 415 -8.38 -21.11 -10.74
CA ARG A 415 -9.77 -20.70 -10.50
C ARG A 415 -10.53 -21.87 -9.84
N ARG A 416 -10.61 -21.88 -8.51
CA ARG A 416 -11.24 -22.95 -7.72
C ARG A 416 -12.05 -22.39 -6.54
N PRO A 417 -13.04 -23.14 -6.02
CA PRO A 417 -13.65 -22.82 -4.73
C PRO A 417 -12.61 -22.78 -3.61
N LEU A 418 -12.80 -21.87 -2.67
CA LEU A 418 -11.96 -21.75 -1.47
C LEU A 418 -12.69 -22.27 -0.23
N VAL A 419 -11.94 -22.71 0.78
CA VAL A 419 -12.45 -23.27 2.04
C VAL A 419 -12.21 -22.31 3.21
N TRP A 420 -13.29 -21.94 3.91
CA TRP A 420 -13.28 -20.94 4.99
C TRP A 420 -14.57 -21.00 5.84
N ALA A 421 -14.51 -20.57 7.12
CA ALA A 421 -15.55 -20.83 8.14
C ALA A 421 -16.95 -20.23 7.87
N GLY A 422 -17.11 -19.31 6.92
CA GLY A 422 -18.40 -18.68 6.60
C GLY A 422 -18.94 -19.02 5.21
N ALA A 423 -18.36 -19.99 4.50
CA ALA A 423 -18.80 -20.38 3.16
C ALA A 423 -20.28 -20.80 3.11
N GLU A 424 -20.75 -21.48 4.16
CA GLU A 424 -22.15 -21.92 4.27
C GLU A 424 -23.15 -20.76 4.42
N SER A 425 -22.73 -19.66 5.05
CA SER A 425 -23.54 -18.44 5.28
C SER A 425 -23.83 -17.65 3.99
N LEU A 426 -23.15 -17.94 2.87
CA LEU A 426 -23.45 -17.29 1.59
C LEU A 426 -24.92 -17.49 1.16
N LYS A 427 -25.50 -18.65 1.51
CA LYS A 427 -26.88 -19.01 1.19
C LYS A 427 -27.93 -18.34 2.09
N SER A 428 -27.53 -17.72 3.19
CA SER A 428 -28.42 -16.99 4.10
C SER A 428 -28.24 -15.47 4.06
N LEU A 429 -27.29 -14.98 3.26
CA LEU A 429 -27.06 -13.55 3.10
C LEU A 429 -28.34 -12.81 2.67
N PRO A 430 -28.70 -11.72 3.37
CA PRO A 430 -29.82 -10.91 2.95
C PRO A 430 -29.51 -10.30 1.58
N VAL A 431 -30.43 -10.54 0.65
CA VAL A 431 -30.43 -9.89 -0.65
C VAL A 431 -30.96 -8.48 -0.47
N ARG A 432 -30.27 -7.49 -1.03
CA ARG A 432 -30.83 -6.14 -1.08
C ARG A 432 -32.00 -6.15 -2.08
N PRO A 433 -33.20 -5.61 -1.73
CA PRO A 433 -34.36 -5.69 -2.60
C PRO A 433 -34.06 -5.21 -4.02
N ALA A 434 -34.42 -6.02 -5.02
CA ALA A 434 -34.45 -5.58 -6.41
C ALA A 434 -35.47 -4.44 -6.55
N GLU A 435 -35.19 -3.45 -7.40
CA GLU A 435 -36.09 -2.31 -7.58
C GLU A 435 -37.50 -2.78 -7.97
N GLY A 436 -38.49 -2.48 -7.12
CA GLY A 436 -39.88 -2.85 -7.36
C GLY A 436 -40.80 -2.91 -6.13
N SER A 437 -40.65 -2.04 -5.13
CA SER A 437 -41.73 -1.64 -4.20
C SER A 437 -41.20 -0.69 -3.12
N GLY A 438 -41.76 0.52 -3.05
CA GLY A 438 -41.72 1.37 -1.85
C GLY A 438 -40.75 2.55 -1.87
N ALA A 439 -41.32 3.73 -2.14
CA ALA A 439 -40.96 5.10 -1.79
C ALA A 439 -39.50 5.61 -2.02
N PRO A 440 -39.34 6.84 -2.56
CA PRO A 440 -38.03 7.46 -2.62
C PRO A 440 -37.49 7.60 -1.19
N ALA A 441 -36.22 7.23 -1.01
CA ALA A 441 -35.53 7.45 0.25
C ALA A 441 -35.59 8.94 0.62
N GLU A 442 -36.40 9.30 1.62
CA GLU A 442 -36.27 10.58 2.31
C GLU A 442 -34.91 10.61 3.01
N GLY A 443 -33.99 11.43 2.53
CA GLY A 443 -32.67 11.56 3.12
C GLY A 443 -31.62 12.16 2.19
N GLY A 444 -31.84 13.40 1.78
CA GLY A 444 -30.87 14.17 1.00
C GLY A 444 -31.48 15.46 0.47
N ASP A 445 -31.98 16.30 1.37
CA ASP A 445 -32.38 17.66 1.03
C ASP A 445 -31.24 18.28 0.21
N GLY A 446 -31.50 18.69 -1.03
CA GLY A 446 -30.52 19.12 -2.03
C GLY A 446 -29.73 20.39 -1.67
N LYS A 447 -29.64 20.71 -0.38
CA LYS A 447 -28.82 21.78 0.17
C LYS A 447 -27.40 21.27 0.32
N MET A 448 -26.50 21.93 -0.41
CA MET A 448 -25.07 21.75 -0.25
C MET A 448 -24.67 21.90 1.22
N THR A 449 -23.83 20.98 1.70
CA THR A 449 -23.27 21.03 3.05
C THR A 449 -22.55 22.35 3.30
N LYS A 450 -22.46 22.78 4.57
CA LYS A 450 -21.79 24.04 4.95
C LYS A 450 -20.34 24.13 4.43
N ASN A 451 -19.68 23.00 4.26
CA ASN A 451 -18.33 22.91 3.67
C ASN A 451 -18.34 23.04 2.14
N GLN A 452 -19.34 22.48 1.45
CA GLN A 452 -19.53 22.67 0.00
C GLN A 452 -19.89 24.12 -0.33
N LEU A 453 -20.73 24.78 0.48
CA LEU A 453 -21.05 26.21 0.34
C LEU A 453 -19.80 27.08 0.53
N LYS A 454 -19.00 26.84 1.57
CA LYS A 454 -17.72 27.54 1.79
C LYS A 454 -16.73 27.33 0.62
N LYS A 455 -16.70 26.13 0.04
CA LYS A 455 -15.85 25.83 -1.11
C LYS A 455 -16.32 26.59 -2.36
N LEU A 456 -17.63 26.66 -2.59
CA LEU A 456 -18.21 27.44 -3.69
C LEU A 456 -17.95 28.94 -3.55
N GLU A 457 -18.11 29.50 -2.35
CA GLU A 457 -17.81 30.91 -2.09
C GLU A 457 -16.32 31.22 -2.29
N LYS A 458 -15.43 30.32 -1.84
CA LYS A 458 -13.98 30.47 -2.08
C LYS A 458 -13.66 30.42 -3.57
N GLN A 459 -14.35 29.60 -4.34
CA GLN A 459 -14.16 29.47 -5.78
C GLN A 459 -14.67 30.69 -6.54
N LYS A 460 -15.86 31.22 -6.19
CA LYS A 460 -16.37 32.49 -6.70
C LYS A 460 -15.43 33.66 -6.43
N LYS A 461 -14.88 33.76 -5.21
CA LYS A 461 -13.89 34.80 -4.86
C LYS A 461 -12.60 34.69 -5.68
N ILE A 462 -12.17 33.48 -6.02
CA ILE A 462 -11.00 33.27 -6.88
C ILE A 462 -11.29 33.69 -8.32
N GLU A 463 -12.48 33.36 -8.84
CA GLU A 463 -12.91 33.76 -10.19
C GLU A 463 -13.10 35.26 -10.31
N GLU A 464 -13.71 35.93 -9.33
CA GLU A 464 -13.82 37.39 -9.28
C GLU A 464 -12.44 38.07 -9.23
N LYS A 465 -11.49 37.50 -8.47
CA LYS A 465 -10.13 38.03 -8.39
C LYS A 465 -9.35 37.82 -9.70
N LYS A 466 -9.62 36.73 -10.43
CA LYS A 466 -9.08 36.51 -11.78
C LYS A 466 -9.70 37.45 -12.80
N ALA A 467 -11.01 37.67 -12.74
CA ALA A 467 -11.72 38.60 -13.63
C ALA A 467 -11.26 40.05 -13.42
N LYS A 468 -11.10 40.49 -12.17
CA LYS A 468 -10.53 41.83 -11.86
C LYS A 468 -9.11 41.98 -12.40
N LYS A 469 -8.24 40.98 -12.21
CA LYS A 469 -6.88 41.02 -12.77
C LYS A 469 -6.87 41.03 -14.29
N ALA A 470 -7.82 40.38 -14.95
CA ALA A 470 -7.95 40.42 -16.40
C ALA A 470 -8.39 41.82 -16.88
N GLN A 471 -9.38 42.42 -16.23
CA GLN A 471 -9.85 43.78 -16.53
C GLN A 471 -8.78 44.85 -16.27
N GLU A 472 -8.02 44.73 -15.18
CA GLU A 472 -6.89 45.63 -14.89
C GLU A 472 -5.79 45.52 -15.97
N LYS A 473 -5.58 44.32 -16.51
CA LYS A 473 -4.59 44.07 -17.56
C LYS A 473 -5.04 44.58 -18.93
N GLU A 474 -6.34 44.51 -19.23
CA GLU A 474 -6.93 45.12 -20.43
C GLU A 474 -6.96 46.66 -20.34
N ALA A 475 -7.31 47.21 -19.18
CA ALA A 475 -7.28 48.65 -18.95
C ALA A 475 -5.87 49.21 -19.09
N ALA A 476 -4.85 48.55 -18.50
CA ALA A 476 -3.45 48.94 -18.65
C ALA A 476 -2.95 48.87 -20.10
N LYS A 477 -3.51 47.97 -20.91
CA LYS A 477 -3.18 47.84 -22.33
C LYS A 477 -3.82 48.96 -23.17
N ALA A 478 -5.06 49.33 -22.86
CA ALA A 478 -5.76 50.44 -23.51
C ALA A 478 -5.11 51.82 -23.22
N THR A 479 -4.54 52.02 -22.02
CA THR A 479 -3.81 53.27 -21.70
C THR A 479 -2.44 53.36 -22.39
N ALA A 480 -1.85 52.22 -22.77
CA ALA A 480 -0.56 52.18 -23.47
C ALA A 480 -0.69 52.36 -25.00
N GLU A 481 -1.87 52.10 -25.57
CA GLU A 481 -2.15 52.27 -27.00
C GLU A 481 -2.73 53.66 -27.34
N GLY A 482 -2.98 54.52 -26.34
CA GLY A 482 -3.52 55.87 -26.49
C GLY A 482 -2.58 57.02 -26.11
N ALA A 483 -1.27 56.75 -25.95
CA ALA A 483 -0.24 57.74 -25.62
C ALA A 483 0.75 57.96 -26.78
#